data_AF-A0A4S2H5D1-F1
#
_entry.id   AF-A0A4S2H5D1-F1
#
_cell.length_a   1.000
_cell.length_b   1.000
_cell.length_c   1.000
_cell.angle_alpha   90.00
_cell.angle_beta   90.00
_cell.angle_gamma   90.00
#
_symmetry.space_group_name_H-M   'P 1'
#
loop_
_entity.id
_entity.type
_entity.pdbx_description
1 polymer ?
#
loop_
_entity_poly.entity_id
_entity_poly.type
_entity_poly.pdbx_seq_one_letter_code
_entity_poly.pdbx_strand_id
1 'polypeptide(L)'
;MNAVLSAPGVLGAATITYVTAKDVMWLLGCKENKAYKTIREINQIAKEEGQLAYSQGKASKYIFSDKFRIPMEVVDSVIAQNRG
;
A
#
# COMPACT_ATOMS: atom_id res chain seq x y z
N MET A 1 -7.24 -18.04 -9.69
CA MET A 1 -7.89 -17.88 -8.37
C MET A 1 -7.06 -18.66 -7.34
N ASN A 2 -6.56 -18.01 -6.29
CA ASN A 2 -5.68 -18.65 -5.30
C ASN A 2 -6.48 -19.64 -4.45
N ALA A 3 -6.25 -20.95 -4.65
CA ALA A 3 -6.99 -22.05 -3.99
C ALA A 3 -6.98 -21.98 -2.45
N VAL A 4 -5.95 -21.33 -1.85
CA VAL A 4 -5.81 -21.15 -0.41
C VAL A 4 -6.87 -20.21 0.18
N LEU A 5 -7.37 -19.22 -0.58
CA LEU A 5 -8.37 -18.26 -0.10
C LEU A 5 -9.79 -18.83 -0.08
N SER A 6 -10.02 -19.97 -0.75
CA SER A 6 -11.34 -20.61 -0.87
C SER A 6 -11.49 -21.83 0.05
N ALA A 7 -10.52 -22.12 0.92
CA ALA A 7 -10.57 -23.28 1.81
C ALA A 7 -11.61 -23.09 2.94
N PRO A 8 -12.34 -24.16 3.33
CA PRO A 8 -13.24 -24.12 4.49
C PRO A 8 -12.50 -23.65 5.75
N GLY A 9 -13.03 -22.62 6.42
CA GLY A 9 -12.44 -22.02 7.62
C GLY A 9 -11.59 -20.76 7.38
N VAL A 10 -11.35 -20.36 6.13
CA VAL A 10 -10.71 -19.07 5.81
C VAL A 10 -11.75 -17.95 5.88
N LEU A 11 -11.57 -17.02 6.84
CA LEU A 11 -12.45 -15.87 7.03
C LEU A 11 -12.23 -14.74 5.99
N GLY A 12 -11.11 -14.77 5.27
CA GLY A 12 -10.78 -13.80 4.23
C GLY A 12 -9.28 -13.72 3.95
N ALA A 13 -8.91 -12.92 2.96
CA ALA A 13 -7.50 -12.65 2.67
C ALA A 13 -6.86 -11.78 3.76
N ALA A 14 -5.59 -12.01 4.06
CA ALA A 14 -4.84 -11.18 4.99
C ALA A 14 -4.80 -9.71 4.53
N THR A 15 -5.26 -8.80 5.39
CA THR A 15 -5.28 -7.36 5.17
C THR A 15 -3.85 -6.83 5.08
N ILE A 16 -3.45 -6.35 3.89
CA ILE A 16 -2.18 -5.61 3.75
C ILE A 16 -2.40 -4.20 4.30
N THR A 17 -1.43 -3.74 5.09
CA THR A 17 -1.41 -2.42 5.73
C THR A 17 -0.46 -1.43 5.03
N TYR A 18 0.15 -1.83 3.91
CA TYR A 18 1.16 -1.05 3.21
C TYR A 18 0.91 -1.00 1.70
N VAL A 19 1.43 0.05 1.07
CA VAL A 19 1.61 0.18 -0.38
C VAL A 19 3.09 -0.05 -0.73
N THR A 20 3.33 -0.63 -1.91
CA THR A 20 4.66 -0.80 -2.51
C THR A 20 4.94 0.26 -3.56
N ALA A 21 6.18 0.32 -4.06
CA ALA A 21 6.52 1.23 -5.17
C ALA A 21 5.65 0.98 -6.41
N LYS A 22 5.36 -0.29 -6.74
CA LYS A 22 4.48 -0.67 -7.84
C LYS A 22 3.06 -0.12 -7.63
N ASP A 23 2.51 -0.25 -6.43
CA ASP A 23 1.18 0.29 -6.10
C ASP A 23 1.14 1.81 -6.26
N VAL A 24 2.17 2.50 -5.76
CA VAL A 24 2.28 3.96 -5.87
C VAL A 24 2.40 4.40 -7.34
N MET A 25 3.15 3.68 -8.16
CA MET A 25 3.24 3.96 -9.61
C MET A 25 1.88 3.88 -10.29
N TRP A 26 1.09 2.84 -9.98
CA TRP A 26 -0.26 2.67 -10.49
C TRP A 26 -1.21 3.75 -9.99
N LEU A 27 -1.24 4.00 -8.67
CA LEU A 27 -2.16 4.95 -8.04
C LEU A 27 -1.90 6.41 -8.45
N LEU A 28 -0.63 6.79 -8.67
CA LEU A 28 -0.24 8.16 -9.00
C LEU A 28 0.12 8.36 -10.48
N GLY A 29 0.10 7.30 -11.30
CA GLY A 29 0.54 7.35 -12.70
C GLY A 29 1.98 7.81 -12.87
N CYS A 30 2.87 7.47 -11.92
CA CYS A 30 4.24 7.99 -11.88
C CYS A 30 5.30 6.93 -12.17
N LYS A 31 6.50 7.39 -12.56
CA LYS A 31 7.69 6.52 -12.70
C LYS A 31 8.25 6.10 -11.34
N GLU A 32 9.03 5.02 -11.36
CA GLU A 32 9.63 4.39 -10.18
C GLU A 32 10.37 5.35 -9.25
N ASN A 33 11.20 6.25 -9.80
CA ASN A 33 11.94 7.24 -8.98
C ASN A 33 10.98 8.10 -8.13
N LYS A 34 9.88 8.56 -8.73
CA LYS A 34 8.85 9.34 -7.99
C LYS A 34 8.13 8.47 -6.96
N ALA A 35 7.84 7.21 -7.29
CA ALA A 35 7.21 6.29 -6.35
C ALA A 35 8.07 6.04 -5.10
N TYR A 36 9.38 5.80 -5.26
CA TYR A 36 10.30 5.68 -4.12
C TYR A 36 10.43 6.96 -3.32
N LYS A 37 10.42 8.13 -3.98
CA LYS A 37 10.41 9.42 -3.28
C LYS A 37 9.15 9.57 -2.42
N THR A 38 7.98 9.29 -2.97
CA THR A 38 6.71 9.29 -2.23
C THR A 38 6.74 8.34 -1.03
N ILE A 39 7.30 7.13 -1.18
CA ILE A 39 7.44 6.18 -0.07
C ILE A 39 8.31 6.75 1.06
N ARG A 40 9.44 7.39 0.72
CA ARG A 40 10.31 8.03 1.71
C ARG A 40 9.60 9.16 2.44
N GLU A 41 8.85 9.99 1.72
CA GLU A 41 8.05 11.08 2.30
C GLU A 41 7.00 10.54 3.29
N ILE A 42 6.26 9.49 2.92
CA ILE A 42 5.26 8.88 3.81
C ILE A 42 5.90 8.28 5.05
N ASN A 43 7.01 7.55 4.90
CA ASN A 43 7.72 6.99 6.05
C ASN A 43 8.33 8.07 6.94
N GLN A 44 8.69 9.24 6.39
CA GLN A 44 9.14 10.38 7.18
C GLN A 44 7.99 10.96 8.01
N ILE A 45 6.81 11.17 7.40
CA ILE A 45 5.59 11.60 8.10
C ILE A 45 5.26 10.61 9.24
N ALA A 46 5.29 9.31 8.95
CA ALA A 46 5.04 8.28 9.96
C ALA A 46 5.98 8.42 11.18
N LYS A 47 7.28 8.66 10.95
CA LYS A 47 8.26 8.86 12.04
C LYS A 47 7.98 10.13 12.83
N GLU A 48 7.68 11.22 12.15
CA GLU A 48 7.39 12.52 12.77
C GLU A 48 6.13 12.46 13.65
N GLU A 49 5.14 11.67 13.25
CA GLU A 49 3.90 11.45 14.00
C GLU A 49 4.00 10.33 15.06
N GLY A 50 5.18 9.72 15.24
CA GLY A 50 5.37 8.61 16.18
C GLY A 50 4.67 7.30 15.76
N GLN A 51 4.30 7.17 14.50
CA GLN A 51 3.70 5.98 13.91
C GLN A 51 4.75 5.00 13.38
N LEU A 52 4.30 3.79 13.02
CA LEU A 52 5.15 2.78 12.41
C LEU A 52 5.56 3.20 10.98
N ALA A 53 6.86 3.43 10.79
CA ALA A 53 7.45 3.57 9.46
C ALA A 53 7.90 2.21 8.90
N TYR A 54 7.59 1.96 7.63
CA TYR A 54 7.96 0.70 6.98
C TYR A 54 9.41 0.73 6.45
N SER A 55 9.94 -0.45 6.14
CA SER A 55 11.25 -0.62 5.51
C SER A 55 11.25 -0.15 4.04
N GLN A 56 12.43 -0.15 3.40
CA GLN A 56 12.56 0.33 2.02
C GLN A 56 11.57 -0.34 1.05
N GLY A 57 10.96 0.48 0.19
CA GLY A 57 10.01 0.04 -0.82
C GLY A 57 8.58 -0.17 -0.34
N LYS A 58 8.29 0.07 0.96
CA LYS A 58 6.95 0.00 1.54
C LYS A 58 6.63 1.25 2.33
N ALA A 59 5.36 1.62 2.37
CA ALA A 59 4.83 2.74 3.16
C ALA A 59 3.41 2.43 3.66
N SER A 60 2.97 3.07 4.74
CA SER A 60 1.61 2.89 5.27
C SER A 60 0.55 3.25 4.22
N LYS A 61 -0.38 2.32 3.95
CA LYS A 61 -1.50 2.59 3.02
C LYS A 61 -2.47 3.64 3.55
N TYR A 62 -2.56 3.76 4.88
CA TYR A 62 -3.42 4.73 5.56
C TYR A 62 -2.91 6.16 5.39
N ILE A 63 -1.63 6.38 5.65
CA ILE A 63 -1.00 7.70 5.42
C ILE A 63 -1.01 8.03 3.93
N PHE A 64 -0.79 7.05 3.05
CA PHE A 64 -0.89 7.25 1.61
C PHE A 64 -2.30 7.73 1.20
N SER A 65 -3.34 7.01 1.62
CA SER A 65 -4.74 7.30 1.30
C SER A 65 -5.14 8.70 1.78
N ASP A 66 -4.78 9.05 3.02
CA ASP A 66 -5.08 10.37 3.58
C ASP A 66 -4.33 11.50 2.86
N LYS A 67 -3.01 11.33 2.67
CA LYS A 67 -2.15 12.34 2.03
C LYS A 67 -2.58 12.67 0.60
N PHE A 68 -2.95 11.65 -0.18
CA PHE A 68 -3.33 11.81 -1.58
C PHE A 68 -4.84 11.89 -1.80
N ARG A 69 -5.65 11.79 -0.73
CA ARG A 69 -7.11 11.78 -0.78
C ARG A 69 -7.67 10.74 -1.76
N ILE A 70 -7.02 9.58 -1.80
CA ILE A 70 -7.46 8.43 -2.60
C ILE A 70 -8.25 7.50 -1.68
N PRO A 71 -9.51 7.15 -1.99
CA PRO A 71 -10.32 6.27 -1.15
C PRO A 71 -9.64 4.93 -0.87
N MET A 72 -9.81 4.41 0.34
CA MET A 72 -9.17 3.16 0.76
C MET A 72 -9.57 1.98 -0.13
N GLU A 73 -10.81 1.96 -0.62
CA GLU A 73 -11.30 0.92 -1.53
C GLU A 73 -10.51 0.89 -2.84
N VAL A 74 -10.12 2.06 -3.35
CA VAL A 74 -9.29 2.19 -4.56
C VAL A 74 -7.88 1.69 -4.27
N VAL A 75 -7.28 2.10 -3.14
CA VAL A 75 -5.95 1.63 -2.73
C VAL A 75 -5.94 0.10 -2.58
N ASP A 76 -6.92 -0.47 -1.89
CA ASP A 76 -7.05 -1.91 -1.67
C ASP A 76 -7.28 -2.66 -2.98
N SER A 77 -8.04 -2.10 -3.92
CA SER A 77 -8.22 -2.70 -5.25
C SER A 77 -6.91 -2.81 -6.03
N VAL A 78 -6.04 -1.79 -5.98
CA VAL A 78 -4.74 -1.81 -6.67
C VAL A 78 -3.78 -2.78 -6.00
N ILE A 79 -3.73 -2.79 -4.66
CA ILE A 79 -2.94 -3.74 -3.89
C ILE A 79 -3.34 -5.19 -4.24
N ALA A 80 -4.65 -5.46 -4.35
CA ALA A 80 -5.16 -6.77 -4.71
C ALA A 80 -4.79 -7.18 -6.14
N GLN A 81 -4.81 -6.25 -7.10
CA GLN A 81 -4.42 -6.50 -8.50
C GLN A 81 -2.91 -6.74 -8.65
N ASN A 82 -2.08 -5.99 -7.92
CA ASN A 82 -0.62 -6.12 -7.99
C ASN A 82 -0.06 -7.35 -7.28
N ARG A 83 -0.90 -8.06 -6.51
CA ARG A 83 -0.60 -9.37 -5.90
C ARG A 83 -0.63 -10.54 -6.91
N GLY A 84 -1.03 -10.28 -8.16
CA GLY A 84 -0.97 -11.24 -9.28
C GLY A 84 0.40 -11.38 -9.90
#